data_AF-V8N6A8-F1
#
_entry.id   AF-V8N6A8-F1
#
_cell.length_a   1.000
_cell.length_b   1.000
_cell.length_c   1.000
_cell.angle_alpha   90.00
_cell.angle_beta   90.00
_cell.angle_gamma   90.00
#
_symmetry.space_group_name_H-M   'P 1'
#
loop_
_entity.id
_entity.type
_entity.pdbx_description
1 polymer ?
#
loop_
_entity_poly.entity_id
_entity_poly.type
_entity_poly.pdbx_seq_one_letter_code
_entity_poly.pdbx_strand_id
1 'polypeptide(L)'
;MEGIVSQGEPLPAADQVEEVLTFSPACSAPLSQEVIVGADIGTAHSAAINASGQCYTIGSNQHGQLGPVSCRASRAPYLAEGLQATR
;
A
#
# COMPACT_ATOMS: atom_id res chain seq x y z
N MET A 1 54.74 -31.06 -3.86
CA MET A 1 53.33 -31.46 -4.10
C MET A 1 52.48 -30.41 -3.41
N GLU A 2 51.74 -29.67 -4.23
CA GLU A 2 51.13 -28.37 -3.97
C GLU A 2 50.09 -28.42 -2.83
N GLY A 3 50.20 -27.50 -1.87
CA GLY A 3 49.16 -27.21 -0.88
C GLY A 3 48.32 -26.04 -1.36
N ILE A 4 47.29 -26.31 -2.17
CA ILE A 4 46.37 -25.31 -2.70
C ILE A 4 45.47 -24.81 -1.57
N VAL A 5 45.67 -23.57 -1.14
CA VAL A 5 44.72 -22.82 -0.31
C VAL A 5 43.59 -22.38 -1.24
N SER A 6 42.47 -23.10 -1.22
CA SER A 6 41.25 -22.67 -1.90
C SER A 6 40.73 -21.42 -1.18
N GLN A 7 40.95 -20.25 -1.78
CA GLN A 7 40.28 -19.03 -1.37
C GLN A 7 38.76 -19.26 -1.49
N GLY A 8 38.04 -19.02 -0.39
CA GLY A 8 36.60 -19.12 -0.36
C GLY A 8 36.00 -18.22 -1.45
N GLU A 9 35.18 -18.81 -2.32
CA GLU A 9 34.41 -18.06 -3.32
C GLU A 9 33.61 -16.95 -2.63
N PRO A 10 33.63 -15.70 -3.15
CA PRO A 10 32.69 -14.71 -2.70
C PRO A 10 31.29 -15.17 -3.17
N LEU A 11 30.42 -15.41 -2.18
CA LEU A 11 29.03 -15.78 -2.38
C LEU A 11 28.39 -14.91 -3.49
N PRO A 12 27.59 -15.49 -4.39
CA PRO A 12 26.98 -14.74 -5.49
C PRO A 12 26.14 -13.61 -4.91
N ALA A 13 26.41 -12.37 -5.36
CA ALA A 13 25.72 -11.14 -4.99
C ALA A 13 24.26 -11.08 -5.49
N ALA A 14 23.57 -12.23 -5.60
CA ALA A 14 22.28 -12.38 -6.25
C ALA A 14 21.07 -12.14 -5.33
N ASP A 15 21.28 -11.80 -4.06
CA ASP A 15 20.18 -11.62 -3.09
C ASP A 15 20.33 -10.36 -2.21
N GLN A 16 21.11 -9.37 -2.68
CA GLN A 16 21.14 -8.07 -2.02
C GLN A 16 19.86 -7.31 -2.40
N VAL A 17 18.85 -7.37 -1.54
CA VAL A 17 17.73 -6.42 -1.55
C VAL A 17 18.31 -5.02 -1.37
N GLU A 18 18.30 -4.24 -2.45
CA GLU A 18 18.68 -2.83 -2.40
C GLU A 18 17.64 -2.10 -1.53
N GLU A 19 18.07 -1.61 -0.37
CA GLU A 19 17.21 -0.83 0.50
C GLU A 19 16.86 0.50 -0.18
N VAL A 20 15.68 0.57 -0.78
CA VAL A 20 15.14 1.81 -1.33
C VAL A 20 14.65 2.68 -0.17
N LEU A 21 15.47 3.65 0.24
CA LEU A 21 15.12 4.64 1.27
C LEU A 21 14.33 5.83 0.73
N THR A 22 14.02 5.83 -0.57
CA THR A 22 13.27 6.92 -1.23
C THR A 22 11.85 6.46 -1.50
N PHE A 23 10.89 7.08 -0.81
CA PHE A 23 9.47 6.89 -1.08
C PHE A 23 8.98 7.98 -2.03
N SER A 24 8.39 7.59 -3.16
CA SER A 24 7.61 8.51 -3.98
C SER A 24 6.15 8.50 -3.52
N PRO A 25 5.49 9.67 -3.39
CA PRO A 25 4.07 9.72 -3.12
C PRO A 25 3.30 8.95 -4.19
N ALA A 26 2.44 8.02 -3.77
CA ALA A 26 1.55 7.33 -4.68
C ALA A 26 0.43 8.28 -5.11
N CYS A 27 0.53 8.82 -6.32
CA CYS A 27 -0.51 9.65 -6.93
C CYS A 27 -1.62 8.75 -7.52
N SER A 28 -2.38 8.07 -6.67
CA SER A 28 -3.53 7.28 -7.12
C SER A 28 -4.77 8.16 -7.20
N ALA A 29 -5.31 8.37 -8.40
CA ALA A 29 -6.66 8.89 -8.53
C ALA A 29 -7.66 7.89 -7.89
N PRO A 30 -8.74 8.36 -7.23
CA PRO A 30 -9.15 9.76 -7.07
C PRO A 30 -8.51 10.52 -5.89
N LEU A 31 -7.71 9.85 -5.03
CA LEU A 31 -7.12 10.46 -3.84
C LEU A 31 -6.18 11.63 -4.14
N SER A 32 -5.58 11.66 -5.33
CA SER A 32 -4.72 12.77 -5.77
C SER A 32 -5.48 13.94 -6.42
N GLN A 33 -6.80 13.83 -6.60
CA GLN A 33 -7.63 14.84 -7.29
C GLN A 33 -8.22 15.87 -6.33
N GLU A 34 -8.38 15.50 -5.05
CA GLU A 34 -9.00 16.34 -4.03
C GLU A 34 -8.18 16.38 -2.75
N VAL A 35 -8.43 17.38 -1.91
CA VAL A 35 -7.80 17.49 -0.59
C VAL A 35 -8.33 16.38 0.30
N ILE A 36 -7.41 15.56 0.84
CA ILE A 36 -7.72 14.59 1.89
C ILE A 36 -7.76 15.31 3.23
N VAL A 37 -8.88 15.19 3.94
CA VAL A 37 -9.11 15.85 5.23
C VAL A 37 -8.95 14.89 6.41
N GLY A 38 -8.91 13.58 6.15
CA GLY A 38 -8.66 12.56 7.16
C GLY A 38 -8.23 11.24 6.54
N ALA A 39 -7.41 10.49 7.26
CA ALA A 39 -6.98 9.16 6.87
C ALA A 39 -6.74 8.28 8.11
N ASP A 40 -6.95 6.98 7.96
CA ASP A 40 -6.64 5.96 8.96
C ASP A 40 -6.07 4.70 8.29
N ILE A 41 -5.24 3.97 9.03
CA ILE A 41 -4.52 2.80 8.52
C ILE A 41 -4.66 1.61 9.46
N GLY A 42 -4.95 0.44 8.88
CA GLY A 42 -4.88 -0.85 9.54
C GLY A 42 -3.68 -1.67 9.06
N THR A 43 -3.61 -2.93 9.50
CA THR A 43 -2.48 -3.84 9.18
C THR A 43 -2.24 -4.03 7.69
N ALA A 44 -3.31 -4.06 6.89
CA ALA A 44 -3.23 -4.30 5.45
C ALA A 44 -4.33 -3.56 4.67
N HIS A 45 -4.97 -2.57 5.28
CA HIS A 45 -6.02 -1.75 4.65
C HIS A 45 -5.89 -0.30 5.12
N SER A 46 -6.45 0.63 4.37
CA SER A 46 -6.46 2.04 4.73
C SER A 46 -7.75 2.69 4.27
N ALA A 47 -8.13 3.76 4.95
CA ALA A 47 -9.27 4.58 4.59
C ALA A 47 -8.85 6.06 4.54
N ALA A 48 -9.46 6.82 3.64
CA ALA A 48 -9.23 8.26 3.51
C ALA A 48 -10.53 8.97 3.17
N ILE A 49 -10.74 10.17 3.69
CA ILE A 49 -11.90 11.02 3.41
C ILE A 49 -11.42 12.30 2.74
N ASN A 50 -12.04 12.66 1.63
CA ASN A 50 -11.77 13.94 0.95
C ASN A 50 -12.61 15.10 1.50
N ALA A 51 -12.27 16.32 1.10
CA ALA A 51 -12.99 17.54 1.50
C ALA A 51 -14.47 17.56 1.05
N SER A 52 -14.81 16.78 0.02
CA SER A 52 -16.19 16.56 -0.43
C SER A 52 -16.97 15.58 0.44
N GLY A 53 -16.34 14.98 1.47
CA GLY A 53 -16.96 14.03 2.39
C GLY A 53 -17.06 12.60 1.87
N GLN A 54 -16.38 12.28 0.78
CA GLN A 54 -16.32 10.95 0.19
C GLN A 54 -15.26 10.11 0.87
N CYS A 55 -15.66 8.91 1.32
CA CYS A 55 -14.76 7.93 1.94
C CYS A 55 -14.23 6.93 0.90
N TYR A 56 -12.92 6.75 0.88
CA TYR A 56 -12.23 5.79 0.03
C TYR A 56 -11.51 4.75 0.88
N THR A 57 -11.57 3.50 0.45
CA THR A 57 -10.89 2.38 1.11
C THR A 57 -9.96 1.66 0.14
N ILE A 58 -8.78 1.25 0.63
CA ILE A 58 -7.75 0.57 -0.16
C ILE A 58 -7.19 -0.62 0.64
N GLY A 59 -6.69 -1.63 -0.06
CA GLY A 59 -5.91 -2.73 0.51
C GLY A 59 -6.66 -4.06 0.55
N SER A 60 -6.38 -4.84 1.60
CA SER A 60 -6.99 -6.15 1.83
C SER A 60 -8.48 -6.01 2.10
N ASN A 61 -9.25 -6.98 1.61
CA ASN A 61 -10.68 -7.10 1.85
C ASN A 61 -11.09 -8.51 2.30
N GLN A 62 -10.14 -9.29 2.84
CA GLN A 62 -10.39 -10.69 3.23
C GLN A 62 -11.49 -10.86 4.28
N HIS A 63 -11.81 -9.79 5.02
CA HIS A 63 -12.80 -9.77 6.09
C HIS A 63 -13.94 -8.76 5.82
N GLY A 64 -14.03 -8.19 4.61
CA GLY A 64 -15.04 -7.17 4.29
C GLY A 64 -14.72 -5.77 4.82
N GLN A 65 -13.47 -5.50 5.20
CA GLN A 65 -13.06 -4.21 5.77
C GLN A 65 -13.16 -3.02 4.80
N LEU A 66 -13.27 -3.26 3.49
CA LEU A 66 -13.41 -2.19 2.50
C LEU A 66 -14.87 -1.74 2.30
N GLY A 67 -15.82 -2.43 2.93
CA GLY A 67 -17.25 -2.13 2.86
C GLY A 67 -18.07 -3.12 2.03
N PRO A 68 -19.41 -3.01 2.08
CA PRO A 68 -20.35 -4.05 1.62
C PRO A 68 -20.37 -4.28 0.10
N VAL A 69 -19.96 -3.28 -0.68
CA VAL A 69 -19.97 -3.31 -2.16
C VAL A 69 -18.63 -3.76 -2.75
N SER A 70 -17.56 -3.74 -1.95
CA SER A 70 -16.24 -4.22 -2.37
C SER A 70 -16.16 -5.71 -2.08
N CYS A 71 -15.98 -6.54 -3.11
CA CYS A 71 -15.83 -8.00 -2.97
C CYS A 71 -14.41 -8.50 -3.27
N ARG A 72 -13.46 -7.60 -3.60
CA ARG A 72 -12.05 -7.96 -3.84
C ARG A 72 -11.11 -6.94 -3.20
N ALA A 73 -9.99 -7.44 -2.68
CA ALA A 73 -8.88 -6.59 -2.27
C ALA A 73 -8.42 -5.75 -3.48
N SER A 74 -8.18 -4.47 -3.28
CA SER A 74 -7.80 -3.53 -4.34
C SER A 74 -6.66 -2.65 -3.87
N ARG A 75 -5.63 -2.50 -4.70
CA ARG A 75 -4.58 -1.49 -4.50
C ARG A 75 -4.98 -0.11 -5.03
N ALA A 76 -6.07 -0.04 -5.80
CA ALA A 76 -6.67 1.22 -6.22
C ALA A 76 -7.72 1.66 -5.19
N PRO A 77 -7.82 2.96 -4.88
CA PRO A 77 -8.83 3.46 -3.95
C PRO A 77 -10.24 3.23 -4.49
N TYR A 78 -11.11 2.72 -3.63
CA TYR A 78 -12.50 2.44 -3.95
C TYR A 78 -13.42 3.31 -3.10
N LEU A 79 -14.44 3.91 -3.72
CA LEU A 79 -15.43 4.74 -3.04
C LEU A 79 -16.33 3.85 -2.16
N ALA A 80 -16.26 4.02 -0.84
CA ALA A 80 -17.15 3.33 0.09
C ALA A 80 -18.53 4.01 0.09
N GLU A 81 -19.39 3.57 -0.84
CA GLU A 81 -20.76 4.07 -0.94
C GLU A 81 -21.53 3.86 0.38
N GLY A 82 -22.30 4.87 0.78
CA GLY A 82 -23.09 4.86 2.02
C GLY A 82 -22.40 5.45 3.25
N LEU A 83 -21.09 5.73 3.18
CA LEU A 83 -20.35 6.48 4.20
C LEU A 83 -20.20 7.94 3.76
N GLN A 84 -21.28 8.71 3.87
CA GLN A 84 -21.24 10.16 3.67
C GLN A 84 -20.92 10.81 5.02
N ALA A 85 -19.95 11.72 5.07
CA ALA A 85 -19.74 12.52 6.27
C ALA A 85 -20.96 13.42 6.53
N THR A 86 -21.79 13.06 7.51
CA THR A 86 -22.87 13.93 7.99
C THR A 86 -22.27 15.06 8.82
N ARG A 87 -22.61 16.31 8.48
CA ARG A 87 -22.14 17.52 9.14
C ARG A 87 -22.85 17.77 10.47
#